data_AF-A0A838LS71-F1
#
_entry.id   AF-A0A838LS71-F1
#
_cell.length_a   1.000
_cell.length_b   1.000
_cell.length_c   1.000
_cell.angle_alpha   90.00
_cell.angle_beta   90.00
_cell.angle_gamma   90.00
#
_symmetry.space_group_name_H-M   'P 1'
#
loop_
_entity.id
_entity.type
_entity.pdbx_description
1 polymer ?
#
loop_
_entity_poly.entity_id
_entity_poly.type
_entity_poly.pdbx_seq_one_letter_code
_entity_poly.pdbx_strand_id
1 'polypeptide(L)'
;MTHGRCPLSGTAGLPPPTADLGLAAIHAQFARVRRPWFLLIFDAHAGVKAICNFPVHLRYCDELQAVAAWRLRVILTFGEFELDFDRFELRRNGQPRKIEPKVFDLMAHFARNPGHIFSRDDLIAAVWPKRVVSDATVSTCIKSARKALDDSGDAQRFIETVRGRGFRFATDVEAVDVPSDTASTLVARRGHLGPALLVVPFRTLSGDPETARLVDGLSSGLATVLTRIPLLRLSNQASSYVGRDITPTAREFYENVGVDYVLEGKLQTHDGGYRINVQLADAKAGFQLWAEQFSVPGPADAALDHAVTAVIAKLEPQLHRAIYNTVRAADGEPNAQELFLEASSILALKGWHPDSFTTTAALLRRSCGLAADFALAHAYLALVIGLGDRIGLLGDREKTRGESLDAAEHALELDSMDSTVLGFAGCALADIGYPDRALPILRNAVEINPANAQAWASLGSACLLTGQVEEAIRHLKHGIDISPLDSRLSVWGALLALALMQTRDLEGALNQGELACQRDDRNYLPRVVVAGIHLLRKEPVLARKALDEACRIMPDLQAAQVVPLLGPKLGMDLLGRK
;
A
#
# COMPACT_ATOMS: atom_id res chain seq x y z
N MET A 1 -4.66 -59.04 -29.72
CA MET A 1 -4.03 -60.34 -29.47
C MET A 1 -3.89 -60.54 -27.97
N THR A 2 -4.65 -61.52 -27.46
CA THR A 2 -4.40 -62.39 -26.28
C THR A 2 -3.75 -61.78 -25.01
N HIS A 3 -4.45 -61.61 -23.88
CA HIS A 3 -5.13 -62.56 -22.96
C HIS A 3 -4.28 -63.06 -21.77
N GLY A 4 -4.90 -62.96 -20.59
CA GLY A 4 -4.61 -63.71 -19.35
C GLY A 4 -5.31 -63.06 -18.15
N ARG A 5 -6.65 -63.15 -18.01
CA ARG A 5 -7.46 -64.11 -17.19
C ARG A 5 -7.11 -64.05 -15.68
N CYS A 6 -7.94 -63.49 -14.77
CA CYS A 6 -9.17 -64.02 -14.09
C CYS A 6 -8.90 -65.31 -13.28
N PRO A 7 -9.60 -65.65 -12.14
CA PRO A 7 -11.03 -65.36 -11.89
C PRO A 7 -11.59 -65.26 -10.43
N LEU A 8 -12.87 -64.79 -10.34
CA LEU A 8 -14.02 -65.22 -9.50
C LEU A 8 -13.91 -65.16 -7.95
N SER A 9 -14.92 -64.94 -7.11
CA SER A 9 -16.38 -64.72 -7.16
C SER A 9 -16.86 -64.65 -5.69
N GLY A 10 -17.92 -63.91 -5.36
CA GLY A 10 -18.55 -64.02 -4.03
C GLY A 10 -19.66 -63.01 -3.77
N THR A 11 -20.89 -63.38 -4.11
CA THR A 11 -22.15 -62.66 -3.83
C THR A 11 -22.64 -62.89 -2.40
N ALA A 12 -23.26 -61.87 -1.80
CA ALA A 12 -24.52 -61.90 -1.01
C ALA A 12 -24.50 -61.16 0.34
N GLY A 13 -25.45 -60.22 0.51
CA GLY A 13 -26.33 -60.19 1.68
C GLY A 13 -26.16 -59.11 2.76
N LEU A 14 -27.23 -58.29 2.90
CA LEU A 14 -27.86 -57.81 4.15
C LEU A 14 -27.38 -56.47 4.80
N PRO A 15 -28.26 -55.77 5.59
CA PRO A 15 -28.73 -54.40 5.36
C PRO A 15 -28.20 -53.39 6.44
N PRO A 16 -28.67 -52.12 6.55
CA PRO A 16 -28.02 -51.12 7.39
C PRO A 16 -28.41 -51.30 8.87
N PRO A 17 -27.55 -50.97 9.84
CA PRO A 17 -27.97 -50.90 11.22
C PRO A 17 -28.59 -49.54 11.52
N THR A 18 -29.81 -49.64 12.03
CA THR A 18 -30.64 -48.63 12.69
C THR A 18 -30.06 -48.16 14.01
N ALA A 19 -30.66 -47.07 14.48
CA ALA A 19 -30.48 -46.35 15.73
C ALA A 19 -30.50 -47.18 17.03
N ASP A 20 -30.13 -46.47 18.09
CA ASP A 20 -30.29 -46.73 19.52
C ASP A 20 -29.34 -47.72 20.18
N LEU A 21 -28.42 -47.15 20.96
CA LEU A 21 -28.24 -47.47 22.39
C LEU A 21 -27.25 -46.45 22.99
N GLY A 22 -27.68 -45.71 24.03
CA GLY A 22 -26.75 -45.26 25.06
C GLY A 22 -26.71 -43.77 25.47
N LEU A 23 -27.75 -42.96 25.24
CA LEU A 23 -27.78 -41.58 25.78
C LEU A 23 -28.05 -41.48 27.31
N ALA A 24 -28.05 -42.62 28.03
CA ALA A 24 -28.38 -42.67 29.46
C ALA A 24 -27.18 -42.92 30.40
N ALA A 25 -25.95 -43.09 29.89
CA ALA A 25 -24.78 -43.42 30.73
C ALA A 25 -23.75 -42.28 30.92
N ILE A 26 -23.87 -41.15 30.21
CA ILE A 26 -22.88 -40.04 30.29
C ILE A 26 -23.38 -38.87 31.16
N HIS A 27 -24.66 -38.87 31.57
CA HIS A 27 -25.23 -37.82 32.43
C HIS A 27 -24.98 -37.98 33.94
N ALA A 28 -24.20 -38.98 34.38
CA ALA A 28 -23.97 -39.20 35.81
C ALA A 28 -22.61 -38.70 36.34
N GLN A 29 -21.72 -38.11 35.52
CA GLN A 29 -20.35 -37.78 35.96
C GLN A 29 -19.94 -36.30 35.95
N PHE A 30 -20.84 -35.37 35.61
CA PHE A 30 -20.57 -33.92 35.69
C PHE A 30 -21.46 -33.13 36.68
N ALA A 31 -22.14 -33.81 37.59
CA ALA A 31 -22.91 -33.15 38.66
C ALA A 31 -22.08 -32.94 39.93
N ARG A 32 -21.06 -32.07 39.91
CA ARG A 32 -20.49 -31.43 41.13
C ARG A 32 -19.45 -30.34 40.84
N VAL A 33 -19.87 -29.16 40.36
CA VAL A 33 -19.39 -27.82 40.81
C VAL A 33 -20.45 -26.79 40.39
N ARG A 34 -21.21 -26.24 41.35
CA ARG A 34 -22.11 -25.09 41.14
C ARG A 34 -21.31 -23.80 41.34
N ARG A 35 -21.31 -22.90 40.35
CA ARG A 35 -21.12 -21.44 40.54
C ARG A 35 -22.17 -20.69 39.69
N PRO A 36 -22.97 -19.78 40.26
CA PRO A 36 -24.05 -19.09 39.56
C PRO A 36 -23.60 -17.70 39.09
N TRP A 37 -23.25 -17.54 37.81
CA TRP A 37 -23.06 -16.20 37.19
C TRP A 37 -23.62 -16.11 35.76
N PHE A 38 -24.40 -17.10 35.30
CA PHE A 38 -24.77 -17.23 33.89
C PHE A 38 -26.25 -16.94 33.55
N LEU A 39 -27.02 -16.24 34.40
CA LEU A 39 -28.48 -16.11 34.20
C LEU A 39 -29.07 -14.71 34.43
N LEU A 40 -28.36 -13.62 34.10
CA LEU A 40 -28.93 -12.26 34.17
C LEU A 40 -28.71 -11.40 32.90
N ILE A 41 -28.66 -12.02 31.72
CA ILE A 41 -28.82 -11.28 30.45
C ILE A 41 -29.80 -12.05 29.56
N PHE A 42 -31.06 -12.06 29.95
CA PHE A 42 -32.18 -12.44 29.08
C PHE A 42 -33.43 -11.71 29.56
N ASP A 43 -33.46 -10.38 29.42
CA ASP A 43 -34.72 -9.64 29.22
C ASP A 43 -34.46 -8.18 28.80
N ALA A 44 -33.99 -8.03 27.57
CA ALA A 44 -34.27 -6.85 26.75
C ALA A 44 -33.92 -7.26 25.33
N HIS A 45 -34.91 -7.43 24.46
CA HIS A 45 -34.90 -7.39 22.99
C HIS A 45 -36.09 -8.23 22.46
N ALA A 46 -37.31 -7.87 22.87
CA ALA A 46 -38.51 -8.22 22.13
C ALA A 46 -38.60 -7.27 20.93
N GLY A 47 -38.05 -7.66 19.78
CA GLY A 47 -38.06 -6.77 18.61
C GLY A 47 -37.41 -7.25 17.33
N VAL A 48 -36.93 -8.49 17.20
CA VAL A 48 -36.53 -9.06 15.90
C VAL A 48 -36.80 -10.56 15.91
N LYS A 49 -38.05 -10.94 15.62
CA LYS A 49 -38.44 -12.34 15.32
C LYS A 49 -39.12 -12.38 13.96
N ALA A 50 -38.33 -12.49 12.91
CA ALA A 50 -38.75 -13.14 11.68
C ALA A 50 -37.52 -13.40 10.80
N ILE A 51 -37.46 -14.62 10.27
CA ILE A 51 -36.59 -15.13 9.20
C ILE A 51 -35.32 -15.86 9.70
N CYS A 52 -35.24 -17.12 9.26
CA CYS A 52 -34.16 -18.12 9.37
C CYS A 52 -34.15 -19.03 10.61
N ASN A 53 -34.74 -20.20 10.40
CA ASN A 53 -34.78 -21.36 11.27
C ASN A 53 -33.76 -22.41 10.74
N PHE A 54 -32.55 -22.51 11.31
CA PHE A 54 -31.63 -23.65 11.16
C PHE A 54 -30.56 -23.63 12.28
N PRO A 55 -30.19 -24.77 12.91
CA PRO A 55 -29.29 -24.82 14.05
C PRO A 55 -27.84 -25.08 13.62
N VAL A 56 -26.94 -24.11 13.77
CA VAL A 56 -25.49 -24.33 13.66
C VAL A 56 -24.76 -23.59 14.79
N HIS A 57 -24.31 -24.38 15.76
CA HIS A 57 -23.18 -24.24 16.67
C HIS A 57 -22.75 -22.85 17.22
N LEU A 58 -22.86 -22.77 18.56
CA LEU A 58 -22.18 -21.93 19.56
C LEU A 58 -20.63 -21.93 19.46
N ARG A 59 -20.04 -21.46 18.36
CA ARG A 59 -18.61 -21.07 18.30
C ARG A 59 -18.36 -19.65 17.78
N TYR A 60 -19.42 -18.91 17.45
CA TYR A 60 -19.34 -17.59 16.84
C TYR A 60 -19.41 -16.40 17.84
N CYS A 61 -19.67 -16.66 19.13
CA CYS A 61 -19.83 -15.59 20.13
C CYS A 61 -18.49 -15.11 20.73
N ASP A 62 -17.49 -15.98 20.88
CA ASP A 62 -16.18 -15.60 21.43
C ASP A 62 -15.38 -14.72 20.44
N GLU A 63 -15.53 -14.94 19.13
CA GLU A 63 -14.86 -14.17 18.07
C GLU A 63 -15.46 -12.76 17.91
N LEU A 64 -16.77 -12.57 18.12
CA LEU A 64 -17.39 -11.23 18.09
C LEU A 64 -17.06 -10.42 19.35
N GLN A 65 -16.88 -11.06 20.51
CA GLN A 65 -16.41 -10.37 21.73
C GLN A 65 -14.94 -9.98 21.64
N ALA A 66 -14.09 -10.79 21.00
CA ALA A 66 -12.71 -10.43 20.72
C ALA A 66 -12.58 -9.27 19.72
N VAL A 67 -13.48 -9.15 18.74
CA VAL A 67 -13.49 -8.03 17.76
C VAL A 67 -14.11 -6.75 18.33
N ALA A 68 -15.10 -6.86 19.23
CA ALA A 68 -15.67 -5.71 19.94
C ALA A 68 -14.72 -5.10 21.00
N ALA A 69 -13.95 -5.95 21.69
CA ALA A 69 -13.02 -5.53 22.75
C ALA A 69 -11.86 -4.63 22.29
N TRP A 70 -11.64 -4.48 20.97
CA TRP A 70 -10.55 -3.67 20.41
C TRP A 70 -11.03 -2.31 19.89
N ARG A 71 -12.35 -2.12 19.78
CA ARG A 71 -12.99 -0.85 19.40
C ARG A 71 -13.38 0.00 20.61
N LEU A 72 -13.26 -0.57 21.80
CA LEU A 72 -13.84 -0.03 23.01
C LEU A 72 -12.72 0.11 24.02
N ARG A 73 -12.45 1.35 24.40
CA ARG A 73 -11.64 1.64 25.58
C ARG A 73 -12.40 1.06 26.76
N VAL A 74 -11.90 -0.04 27.31
CA VAL A 74 -12.55 -0.72 28.44
C VAL A 74 -12.33 0.12 29.68
N ILE A 75 -13.41 0.73 30.17
CA ILE A 75 -13.42 1.43 31.45
C ILE A 75 -14.22 0.58 32.43
N LEU A 76 -13.61 0.19 33.54
CA LEU A 76 -14.37 -0.42 34.64
C LEU A 76 -14.90 0.69 35.54
N THR A 77 -16.21 0.71 35.76
CA THR A 77 -16.88 1.65 36.63
C THR A 77 -17.35 0.95 37.90
N PHE A 78 -17.17 1.59 39.04
CA PHE A 78 -17.64 1.09 40.33
C PHE A 78 -17.85 2.28 41.29
N GLY A 79 -19.07 2.41 41.79
CA GLY A 79 -19.47 3.60 42.54
C GLY A 79 -19.25 4.88 41.71
N GLU A 80 -18.40 5.77 42.22
CA GLU A 80 -18.05 7.05 41.59
C GLU A 80 -16.71 7.01 40.83
N PHE A 81 -16.12 5.82 40.68
CA PHE A 81 -14.79 5.63 40.12
C PHE A 81 -14.83 4.96 38.76
N GLU A 82 -13.90 5.37 37.91
CA GLU A 82 -13.64 4.84 36.57
C GLU A 82 -12.17 4.39 36.51
N LEU A 83 -11.92 3.14 36.13
CA LEU A 83 -10.60 2.58 35.91
C LEU A 83 -10.35 2.42 34.42
N ASP A 84 -9.37 3.15 33.91
CA ASP A 84 -9.05 3.23 32.50
C ASP A 84 -7.75 2.49 32.17
N PHE A 85 -7.86 1.35 31.48
CA PHE A 85 -6.69 0.51 31.21
C PHE A 85 -5.77 1.07 30.12
N ASP A 86 -6.33 1.83 29.17
CA ASP A 86 -5.55 2.38 28.07
C ASP A 86 -4.72 3.58 28.51
N ARG A 87 -5.28 4.44 29.37
CA ARG A 87 -4.56 5.59 29.93
C ARG A 87 -3.83 5.30 31.23
N PHE A 88 -4.02 4.13 31.83
CA PHE A 88 -3.52 3.78 33.16
C PHE A 88 -3.96 4.82 34.23
N GLU A 89 -5.22 5.25 34.17
CA GLU A 89 -5.78 6.30 35.01
C GLU A 89 -6.92 5.77 35.89
N LEU A 90 -6.91 6.14 37.18
CA LEU A 90 -8.10 6.12 38.02
C LEU A 90 -8.77 7.49 37.92
N ARG A 91 -10.08 7.55 37.67
CA ARG A 91 -10.86 8.79 37.74
C ARG A 91 -11.96 8.67 38.77
N ARG A 92 -12.37 9.82 39.30
CA ARG A 92 -13.55 9.97 40.15
C ARG A 92 -14.45 11.04 39.54
N ASN A 93 -15.68 10.69 39.19
CA ASN A 93 -16.61 11.60 38.49
C ASN A 93 -15.93 12.30 37.28
N GLY A 94 -15.25 11.52 36.44
CA GLY A 94 -14.49 12.01 35.28
C GLY A 94 -13.15 12.73 35.55
N GLN A 95 -12.77 13.03 36.81
CA GLN A 95 -11.49 13.70 37.11
C GLN A 95 -10.37 12.72 37.49
N PRO A 96 -9.14 12.87 36.95
CA PRO A 96 -8.03 11.96 37.23
C PRO A 96 -7.55 12.06 38.68
N ARG A 97 -7.32 10.90 39.29
CA ARG A 97 -6.74 10.71 40.62
C ARG A 97 -5.32 10.19 40.47
N LYS A 98 -4.38 10.87 41.14
CA LYS A 98 -2.98 10.42 41.16
C LYS A 98 -2.88 9.09 41.91
N ILE A 99 -2.36 8.08 41.23
CA ILE A 99 -2.16 6.74 41.77
C ILE A 99 -0.79 6.21 41.35
N GLU A 100 -0.15 5.43 42.23
CA GLU A 100 1.10 4.77 41.90
C GLU A 100 0.86 3.57 40.99
N PRO A 101 1.75 3.25 40.04
CA PRO A 101 1.54 2.18 39.06
C PRO A 101 1.19 0.82 39.69
N LYS A 102 1.84 0.45 40.80
CA LYS A 102 1.57 -0.83 41.48
C LYS A 102 0.27 -0.85 42.26
N VAL A 103 -0.21 0.33 42.69
CA VAL A 103 -1.52 0.47 43.31
C VAL A 103 -2.60 0.39 42.23
N PHE A 104 -2.35 0.94 41.03
CA PHE A 104 -3.21 0.76 39.87
C PHE A 104 -3.31 -0.72 39.47
N ASP A 105 -2.19 -1.42 39.33
CA ASP A 105 -2.16 -2.86 39.01
C ASP A 105 -2.97 -3.69 40.03
N LEU A 106 -2.85 -3.36 41.32
CA LEU A 106 -3.61 -4.01 42.39
C LEU A 106 -5.13 -3.75 42.26
N MET A 107 -5.53 -2.50 42.02
CA MET A 107 -6.94 -2.15 41.84
C MET A 107 -7.52 -2.76 40.56
N ALA A 108 -6.76 -2.79 39.48
CA ALA A 108 -7.10 -3.48 38.24
C ALA A 108 -7.36 -4.97 38.49
N HIS A 109 -6.53 -5.62 39.30
CA HIS A 109 -6.69 -7.02 39.65
C HIS A 109 -7.96 -7.28 40.48
N PHE A 110 -8.24 -6.42 41.46
CA PHE A 110 -9.46 -6.48 42.26
C PHE A 110 -10.73 -6.20 41.44
N ALA A 111 -10.74 -5.15 40.63
CA ALA A 111 -11.91 -4.74 39.84
C ALA A 111 -12.27 -5.75 38.74
N ARG A 112 -11.29 -6.50 38.22
CA ARG A 112 -11.55 -7.61 37.28
C ARG A 112 -12.11 -8.86 37.96
N ASN A 113 -12.01 -8.96 39.29
CA ASN A 113 -12.41 -10.12 40.07
C ASN A 113 -13.24 -9.72 41.31
N PRO A 114 -14.35 -8.98 41.12
CA PRO A 114 -15.18 -8.54 42.24
C PRO A 114 -15.72 -9.75 43.01
N GLY A 115 -15.80 -9.62 44.34
CA GLY A 115 -16.28 -10.69 45.21
C GLY A 115 -15.26 -11.83 45.48
N HIS A 116 -14.13 -11.91 44.78
CA HIS A 116 -13.11 -12.92 45.03
C HIS A 116 -12.20 -12.55 46.22
N ILE A 117 -11.86 -13.53 47.05
CA ILE A 117 -10.94 -13.35 48.19
C ILE A 117 -9.53 -13.74 47.74
N PHE A 118 -8.61 -12.79 47.77
CA PHE A 118 -7.20 -13.00 47.48
C PHE A 118 -6.40 -13.05 48.77
N SER A 119 -5.64 -14.12 48.98
CA SER A 119 -4.62 -14.18 50.03
C SER A 119 -3.47 -13.22 49.72
N ARG A 120 -2.58 -13.00 50.70
CA ARG A 120 -1.39 -12.17 50.46
C ARG A 120 -0.50 -12.77 49.37
N ASP A 121 -0.33 -14.09 49.38
CA ASP A 121 0.47 -14.81 48.38
C ASP A 121 -0.13 -14.68 46.98
N ASP A 122 -1.47 -14.73 46.86
CA ASP A 122 -2.17 -14.52 45.58
C ASP A 122 -1.91 -13.13 45.01
N LEU A 123 -1.99 -12.09 45.86
CA LEU A 123 -1.72 -10.71 45.46
C LEU A 123 -0.24 -10.50 45.09
N ILE A 124 0.68 -11.16 45.80
CA ILE A 124 2.11 -11.13 45.49
C ILE A 124 2.37 -11.71 44.10
N ALA A 125 1.82 -12.90 43.84
CA ALA A 125 1.97 -13.59 42.56
C ALA A 125 1.39 -12.79 41.39
N ALA A 126 0.23 -12.14 41.60
CA ALA A 126 -0.47 -11.40 40.55
C ALA A 126 0.14 -10.04 40.24
N VAL A 127 0.49 -9.24 41.25
CA VAL A 127 0.88 -7.82 41.08
C VAL A 127 2.40 -7.63 41.03
N TRP A 128 3.18 -8.54 41.62
CA TRP A 128 4.65 -8.51 41.66
C TRP A 128 5.27 -9.78 41.07
N PRO A 129 4.98 -10.14 39.81
CA PRO A 129 5.55 -11.34 39.20
C PRO A 129 7.08 -11.25 39.23
N LYS A 130 7.73 -12.33 39.70
CA LYS A 130 9.19 -12.47 39.79
C LYS A 130 9.89 -11.52 40.78
N ARG A 131 9.18 -10.98 41.78
CA ARG A 131 9.79 -10.21 42.88
C ARG A 131 9.38 -10.77 44.23
N VAL A 132 10.35 -10.95 45.13
CA VAL A 132 10.08 -11.30 46.53
C VAL A 132 9.75 -10.01 47.28
N VAL A 133 8.50 -9.87 47.73
CA VAL A 133 8.03 -8.73 48.51
C VAL A 133 7.45 -9.21 49.84
N SER A 134 7.51 -8.35 50.86
CA SER A 134 7.03 -8.68 52.20
C SER A 134 5.53 -8.42 52.37
N ASP A 135 4.90 -9.03 53.36
CA ASP A 135 3.52 -8.74 53.78
C ASP A 135 3.28 -7.25 54.11
N ALA A 136 4.32 -6.55 54.57
CA ALA A 136 4.27 -5.11 54.82
C ALA A 136 4.09 -4.31 53.52
N THR A 137 4.66 -4.78 52.41
CA THR A 137 4.52 -4.19 51.07
C THR A 137 3.08 -4.35 50.55
N VAL A 138 2.50 -5.55 50.69
CA VAL A 138 1.09 -5.79 50.34
C VAL A 138 0.17 -4.89 51.18
N SER A 139 0.41 -4.81 52.48
CA SER A 139 -0.37 -3.99 53.40
C SER A 139 -0.29 -2.50 53.08
N THR A 140 0.89 -2.01 52.67
CA THR A 140 1.09 -0.62 52.22
C THR A 140 0.35 -0.35 50.92
N CYS A 141 0.43 -1.28 49.95
CA CYS A 141 -0.27 -1.16 48.67
C CYS A 141 -1.80 -1.14 48.86
N ILE A 142 -2.33 -1.99 49.74
CA ILE A 142 -3.76 -1.98 50.13
C ILE A 142 -4.15 -0.66 50.79
N LYS A 143 -3.30 -0.10 51.66
CA LYS A 143 -3.55 1.21 52.29
C LYS A 143 -3.58 2.34 51.26
N SER A 144 -2.66 2.34 50.30
CA SER A 144 -2.63 3.31 49.20
C SER A 144 -3.83 3.16 48.27
N ALA A 145 -4.26 1.92 47.96
CA ALA A 145 -5.43 1.65 47.15
C ALA A 145 -6.71 2.16 47.84
N ARG A 146 -6.88 1.84 49.14
CA ARG A 146 -7.99 2.37 49.94
C ARG A 146 -8.01 3.90 49.94
N LYS A 147 -6.85 4.54 50.15
CA LYS A 147 -6.73 6.01 50.10
C LYS A 147 -7.12 6.58 48.73
N ALA A 148 -6.75 5.92 47.63
CA ALA A 148 -7.10 6.37 46.29
C ALA A 148 -8.62 6.28 46.00
N LEU A 149 -9.31 5.36 46.67
CA LEU A 149 -10.76 5.14 46.59
C LEU A 149 -11.57 5.88 47.68
N ASP A 150 -10.92 6.77 48.45
CA ASP A 150 -11.52 7.41 49.62
C ASP A 150 -12.12 6.39 50.63
N ASP A 151 -11.51 5.20 50.69
CA ASP A 151 -11.83 4.09 51.58
C ASP A 151 -10.83 4.02 52.76
N SER A 152 -11.18 3.28 53.80
CA SER A 152 -10.32 3.09 54.97
C SER A 152 -10.41 1.68 55.55
N GLY A 153 -9.50 1.35 56.46
CA GLY A 153 -9.53 0.08 57.18
C GLY A 153 -10.74 -0.10 58.09
N ASP A 154 -11.46 0.97 58.41
CA ASP A 154 -12.67 0.93 59.24
C ASP A 154 -13.95 0.96 58.38
N ALA A 155 -13.96 1.76 57.31
CA ALA A 155 -15.11 1.88 56.41
C ALA A 155 -15.24 0.69 55.43
N GLN A 156 -14.10 0.17 54.94
CA GLN A 156 -13.97 -0.99 54.05
C GLN A 156 -15.05 -1.10 52.97
N ARG A 157 -15.38 0.01 52.32
CA ARG A 157 -16.48 0.12 51.35
C ARG A 157 -16.16 -0.57 50.03
N PHE A 158 -14.89 -0.57 49.63
CA PHE A 158 -14.44 -1.12 48.36
C PHE A 158 -13.50 -2.29 48.56
N ILE A 159 -12.50 -2.16 49.45
CA ILE A 159 -11.55 -3.23 49.74
C ILE A 159 -11.78 -3.72 51.16
N GLU A 160 -12.33 -4.93 51.30
CA GLU A 160 -12.62 -5.59 52.56
C GLU A 160 -11.47 -6.49 53.01
N THR A 161 -11.13 -6.46 54.29
CA THR A 161 -10.19 -7.39 54.95
C THR A 161 -10.97 -8.58 55.50
N VAL A 162 -10.81 -9.74 54.90
CA VAL A 162 -11.38 -10.99 55.42
C VAL A 162 -10.40 -11.60 56.41
N ARG A 163 -10.73 -11.52 57.71
CA ARG A 163 -9.86 -11.96 58.81
C ARG A 163 -9.32 -13.38 58.58
N GLY A 164 -8.00 -13.51 58.64
CA GLY A 164 -7.28 -14.78 58.47
C GLY A 164 -7.28 -15.36 57.05
N ARG A 165 -7.88 -14.70 56.05
CA ARG A 165 -7.96 -15.22 54.67
C ARG A 165 -7.43 -14.29 53.60
N GLY A 166 -7.52 -12.97 53.76
CA GLY A 166 -6.97 -12.03 52.78
C GLY A 166 -7.87 -10.81 52.52
N PHE A 167 -7.96 -10.39 51.27
CA PHE A 167 -8.67 -9.17 50.85
C PHE A 167 -9.65 -9.46 49.71
N ARG A 168 -10.74 -8.69 49.64
CA ARG A 168 -11.76 -8.81 48.60
C ARG A 168 -12.26 -7.45 48.15
N PHE A 169 -12.62 -7.34 46.88
CA PHE A 169 -13.35 -6.18 46.35
C PHE A 169 -14.85 -6.37 46.59
N ALA A 170 -15.46 -5.52 47.42
CA ALA A 170 -16.81 -5.66 47.95
C ALA A 170 -17.83 -4.71 47.29
N THR A 171 -17.61 -4.38 46.01
CA THR A 171 -18.53 -3.58 45.18
C THR A 171 -18.81 -4.29 43.88
N ASP A 172 -19.96 -4.02 43.30
CA ASP A 172 -20.26 -4.38 41.92
C ASP A 172 -19.43 -3.51 40.98
N VAL A 173 -18.99 -4.11 39.87
CA VAL A 173 -18.16 -3.48 38.84
C VAL A 173 -18.82 -3.68 37.50
N GLU A 174 -19.06 -2.59 36.79
CA GLU A 174 -19.65 -2.59 35.45
C GLU A 174 -18.59 -2.19 34.42
N ALA A 175 -18.50 -2.94 33.32
CA ALA A 175 -17.66 -2.58 32.19
C ALA A 175 -18.43 -1.63 31.26
N VAL A 176 -17.87 -0.45 31.04
CA VAL A 176 -18.37 0.51 30.06
C VAL A 176 -17.42 0.55 28.88
N ASP A 177 -17.99 0.27 27.72
CA ASP A 177 -17.33 0.29 26.44
C ASP A 177 -17.39 1.72 25.86
N VAL A 178 -16.27 2.45 25.85
CA VAL A 178 -16.22 3.83 25.33
C VAL A 178 -15.58 3.86 23.94
N PRO A 179 -16.21 4.49 22.92
CA PRO A 179 -15.61 4.68 21.60
C PRO A 179 -14.30 5.47 21.69
N SER A 180 -13.24 5.00 21.03
CA SER A 180 -11.93 5.64 21.06
C SER A 180 -11.85 6.88 20.15
N ASP A 181 -11.49 8.04 20.74
CA ASP A 181 -11.41 9.37 20.08
C ASP A 181 -10.29 9.49 19.02
N THR A 182 -9.45 8.47 18.85
CA THR A 182 -8.36 8.44 17.86
C THR A 182 -8.88 8.39 16.43
N ALA A 183 -10.01 7.73 16.17
CA ALA A 183 -10.53 7.56 14.81
C ALA A 183 -10.98 8.90 14.18
N SER A 184 -11.64 9.77 14.95
CA SER A 184 -12.12 11.07 14.46
C SER A 184 -10.95 12.02 14.09
N THR A 185 -9.91 12.02 14.91
CA THR A 185 -8.70 12.85 14.70
C THR A 185 -7.84 12.36 13.54
N LEU A 186 -7.76 11.04 13.34
CA LEU A 186 -7.08 10.43 12.18
C LEU A 186 -7.83 10.70 10.88
N VAL A 187 -9.16 10.64 10.86
CA VAL A 187 -9.97 10.91 9.66
C VAL A 187 -9.87 12.37 9.21
N ALA A 188 -9.86 13.32 10.14
CA ALA A 188 -9.68 14.75 9.80
C ALA A 188 -8.29 15.08 9.24
N ARG A 189 -7.23 14.36 9.64
CA ARG A 189 -5.87 14.52 9.09
C ARG A 189 -5.69 13.87 7.71
N ARG A 190 -6.60 13.00 7.26
CA ARG A 190 -6.46 12.23 6.00
C ARG A 190 -6.65 13.09 4.74
N GLY A 191 -7.46 14.16 4.80
CA GLY A 191 -7.76 15.00 3.63
C GLY A 191 -6.58 15.81 3.07
N HIS A 192 -5.45 15.88 3.76
CA HIS A 192 -4.33 16.76 3.40
C HIS A 192 -3.00 16.06 3.08
N LEU A 193 -2.94 14.73 3.15
CA LEU A 193 -1.65 14.00 3.13
C LEU A 193 -1.47 13.03 1.96
N GLY A 194 -2.40 12.98 1.01
CA GLY A 194 -2.33 12.05 -0.13
C GLY A 194 -2.58 10.57 0.23
N PRO A 195 -2.69 9.70 -0.78
CA PRO A 195 -3.05 8.29 -0.62
C PRO A 195 -2.00 7.55 0.21
N ALA A 196 -2.45 6.67 1.11
CA ALA A 196 -1.60 5.84 1.93
C ALA A 196 -1.78 4.34 1.62
N LEU A 197 -0.68 3.61 1.52
CA LEU A 197 -0.62 2.17 1.24
C LEU A 197 0.09 1.42 2.35
N LEU A 198 -0.46 0.29 2.79
CA LEU A 198 0.24 -0.70 3.60
C LEU A 198 0.60 -1.91 2.74
N VAL A 199 1.89 -2.25 2.68
CA VAL A 199 2.34 -3.55 2.17
C VAL A 199 2.40 -4.51 3.34
N VAL A 200 1.43 -5.41 3.43
CA VAL A 200 1.40 -6.44 4.48
C VAL A 200 2.50 -7.46 4.21
N PRO A 201 3.23 -7.94 5.24
CA PRO A 201 4.22 -8.99 5.06
C PRO A 201 3.63 -10.19 4.32
N PHE A 202 4.22 -10.52 3.17
CA PHE A 202 3.81 -11.67 2.37
C PHE A 202 3.99 -12.94 3.19
N ARG A 203 3.11 -13.92 2.94
CA ARG A 203 3.08 -15.15 3.73
C ARG A 203 3.38 -16.36 2.86
N THR A 204 4.03 -17.36 3.44
CA THR A 204 4.20 -18.67 2.85
C THR A 204 3.38 -19.70 3.63
N LEU A 205 2.83 -20.69 2.94
CA LEU A 205 2.25 -21.88 3.59
C LEU A 205 3.32 -22.92 3.92
N SER A 206 4.50 -22.79 3.30
CA SER A 206 5.65 -23.64 3.51
C SER A 206 6.49 -23.09 4.66
N GLY A 207 6.82 -23.91 5.66
CA GLY A 207 7.65 -23.51 6.80
C GLY A 207 9.15 -23.49 6.52
N ASP A 208 9.58 -23.52 5.25
CA ASP A 208 10.99 -23.64 4.90
C ASP A 208 11.71 -22.26 4.94
N PRO A 209 12.98 -22.21 5.39
CA PRO A 209 13.72 -20.95 5.53
C PRO A 209 14.03 -20.23 4.21
N GLU A 210 13.92 -20.91 3.07
CA GLU A 210 14.18 -20.31 1.76
C GLU A 210 12.98 -19.47 1.31
N THR A 211 11.77 -20.03 1.38
CA THR A 211 10.53 -19.29 1.08
C THR A 211 10.27 -18.15 2.06
N ALA A 212 10.63 -18.32 3.33
CA ALA A 212 10.55 -17.24 4.33
C ALA A 212 11.38 -16.02 3.94
N ARG A 213 12.64 -16.23 3.52
CA ARG A 213 13.51 -15.15 3.03
C ARG A 213 12.97 -14.51 1.75
N LEU A 214 12.37 -15.31 0.87
CA LEU A 214 11.79 -14.84 -0.39
C LEU A 214 10.58 -13.92 -0.15
N VAL A 215 9.67 -14.27 0.78
CA VAL A 215 8.51 -13.41 1.09
C VAL A 215 8.88 -12.11 1.80
N ASP A 216 9.89 -12.15 2.68
CA ASP A 216 10.43 -10.94 3.31
C ASP A 216 11.08 -10.02 2.28
N GLY A 217 11.94 -10.58 1.42
CA GLY A 217 12.57 -9.88 0.31
C GLY A 217 11.55 -9.27 -0.65
N LEU A 218 10.51 -10.02 -1.00
CA LEU A 218 9.44 -9.55 -1.89
C LEU A 218 8.67 -8.39 -1.27
N SER A 219 8.27 -8.49 0.00
CA SER A 219 7.55 -7.42 0.71
C SER A 219 8.37 -6.14 0.76
N SER A 220 9.65 -6.25 1.12
CA SER A 220 10.58 -5.11 1.19
C SER A 220 10.87 -4.51 -0.20
N GLY A 221 11.09 -5.37 -1.21
CA GLY A 221 11.33 -4.96 -2.59
C GLY A 221 10.15 -4.19 -3.17
N LEU A 222 8.92 -4.69 -2.98
CA LEU A 222 7.70 -4.00 -3.41
C LEU A 222 7.53 -2.67 -2.70
N ALA A 223 7.68 -2.63 -1.37
CA ALA A 223 7.59 -1.39 -0.60
C ALA A 223 8.58 -0.34 -1.10
N THR A 224 9.82 -0.75 -1.41
CA THR A 224 10.88 0.11 -1.92
C THR A 224 10.51 0.70 -3.28
N VAL A 225 10.07 -0.13 -4.24
CA VAL A 225 9.74 0.35 -5.59
C VAL A 225 8.52 1.28 -5.57
N LEU A 226 7.52 1.00 -4.74
CA LEU A 226 6.28 1.79 -4.64
C LEU A 226 6.49 3.20 -4.06
N THR A 227 7.57 3.44 -3.31
CA THR A 227 7.92 4.81 -2.85
C THR A 227 8.14 5.81 -3.98
N ARG A 228 8.35 5.33 -5.21
CA ARG A 228 8.57 6.17 -6.39
C ARG A 228 7.30 6.82 -6.93
N ILE A 229 6.13 6.36 -6.50
CA ILE A 229 4.85 6.97 -6.92
C ILE A 229 4.69 8.30 -6.16
N PRO A 230 4.62 9.44 -6.87
CA PRO A 230 4.53 10.75 -6.22
C PRO A 230 3.36 10.86 -5.26
N LEU A 231 3.62 11.41 -4.06
CA LEU A 231 2.66 11.61 -2.97
C LEU A 231 1.99 10.33 -2.41
N LEU A 232 2.39 9.14 -2.87
CA LEU A 232 1.97 7.89 -2.25
C LEU A 232 2.75 7.66 -0.96
N ARG A 233 2.04 7.59 0.16
CA ARG A 233 2.64 7.33 1.47
C ARG A 233 2.64 5.84 1.76
N LEU A 234 3.81 5.29 2.09
CA LEU A 234 3.96 3.90 2.51
C LEU A 234 3.94 3.83 4.04
N SER A 235 3.06 2.99 4.60
CA SER A 235 3.02 2.77 6.05
C SER A 235 4.17 1.89 6.51
N ASN A 236 4.89 2.34 7.54
CA ASN A 236 5.96 1.57 8.18
C ASN A 236 5.47 0.57 9.24
N GLN A 237 4.15 0.48 9.48
CA GLN A 237 3.59 -0.38 10.52
C GLN A 237 3.54 -1.86 10.14
N ALA A 238 3.94 -2.22 8.91
CA ALA A 238 3.99 -3.60 8.40
C ALA A 238 4.76 -4.55 9.33
N SER A 239 5.85 -4.08 9.96
CA SER A 239 6.68 -4.87 10.88
C SER A 239 5.92 -5.40 12.10
N SER A 240 4.84 -4.71 12.52
CA SER A 240 4.01 -5.12 13.66
C SER A 240 3.19 -6.39 13.37
N TYR A 241 3.11 -6.79 12.10
CA TYR A 241 2.29 -7.91 11.61
C TYR A 241 3.11 -9.12 11.13
N VAL A 242 4.44 -9.06 11.21
CA VAL A 242 5.33 -10.19 10.89
C VAL A 242 5.07 -11.32 11.88
N GLY A 243 4.91 -12.55 11.38
CA GLY A 243 4.76 -13.75 12.21
C GLY A 243 3.44 -13.89 12.98
N ARG A 244 2.43 -13.03 12.73
CA ARG A 244 1.10 -13.17 13.36
C ARG A 244 0.25 -14.21 12.63
N ASP A 245 -0.39 -15.11 13.37
CA ASP A 245 -1.30 -16.11 12.79
C ASP A 245 -2.50 -15.46 12.09
N ILE A 246 -3.08 -14.40 12.68
CA ILE A 246 -4.24 -13.70 12.14
C ILE A 246 -3.80 -12.38 11.50
N THR A 247 -4.21 -12.16 10.24
CA THR A 247 -4.06 -10.87 9.56
C THR A 247 -5.35 -10.08 9.75
N PRO A 248 -5.30 -8.81 10.17
CA PRO A 248 -6.46 -7.93 10.10
C PRO A 248 -7.03 -7.85 8.69
N THR A 249 -8.31 -7.55 8.59
CA THR A 249 -8.97 -7.22 7.32
C THR A 249 -8.53 -5.83 6.82
N ALA A 250 -8.71 -5.57 5.53
CA ALA A 250 -8.42 -4.26 4.94
C ALA A 250 -9.13 -3.11 5.67
N ARG A 251 -10.37 -3.34 6.12
CA ARG A 251 -11.16 -2.37 6.89
C ARG A 251 -10.57 -2.08 8.27
N GLU A 252 -10.03 -3.10 8.93
CA GLU A 252 -9.35 -2.93 10.22
C GLU A 252 -8.02 -2.18 10.03
N PHE A 253 -7.29 -2.38 8.92
CA PHE A 253 -6.11 -1.56 8.61
C PHE A 253 -6.48 -0.08 8.36
N TYR A 254 -7.58 0.20 7.68
CA TYR A 254 -8.07 1.57 7.52
C TYR A 254 -8.41 2.23 8.86
N GLU A 255 -9.03 1.50 9.77
CA GLU A 255 -9.44 2.02 11.08
C GLU A 255 -8.24 2.19 12.03
N ASN A 256 -7.31 1.23 12.06
CA ASN A 256 -6.22 1.18 13.03
C ASN A 256 -4.92 1.85 12.56
N VAL A 257 -4.59 1.71 11.28
CA VAL A 257 -3.34 2.25 10.68
C VAL A 257 -3.62 3.55 9.93
N GLY A 258 -4.82 3.69 9.36
CA GLY A 258 -5.19 4.86 8.57
C GLY A 258 -4.62 4.89 7.16
N VAL A 259 -4.44 3.71 6.56
CA VAL A 259 -4.10 3.56 5.14
C VAL A 259 -5.35 3.48 4.28
N ASP A 260 -5.28 3.97 3.04
CA ASP A 260 -6.37 3.93 2.06
C ASP A 260 -6.35 2.62 1.25
N TYR A 261 -5.18 2.03 1.07
CA TYR A 261 -4.98 0.78 0.33
C TYR A 261 -4.17 -0.23 1.14
N VAL A 262 -4.44 -1.52 0.89
CA VAL A 262 -3.68 -2.63 1.47
C VAL A 262 -3.23 -3.56 0.35
N LEU A 263 -1.94 -3.87 0.32
CA LEU A 263 -1.35 -4.87 -0.57
C LEU A 263 -1.01 -6.12 0.25
N GLU A 264 -1.61 -7.25 -0.12
CA GLU A 264 -1.38 -8.54 0.51
C GLU A 264 -0.89 -9.54 -0.50
N GLY A 265 -0.11 -10.54 -0.04
CA GLY A 265 0.29 -11.61 -0.92
C GLY A 265 0.67 -12.90 -0.21
N LYS A 266 0.55 -14.00 -0.96
CA LYS A 266 0.89 -15.35 -0.54
C LYS A 266 1.79 -16.01 -1.55
N LEU A 267 2.84 -16.66 -1.08
CA LEU A 267 3.81 -17.39 -1.88
C LEU A 267 3.71 -18.89 -1.57
N GLN A 268 3.81 -19.71 -2.62
CA GLN A 268 3.81 -21.17 -2.54
C GLN A 268 4.89 -21.70 -3.48
N THR A 269 5.52 -22.81 -3.13
CA THR A 269 6.41 -23.54 -4.04
C THR A 269 5.59 -24.28 -5.10
N HIS A 270 6.05 -24.27 -6.35
CA HIS A 270 5.38 -24.95 -7.46
C HIS A 270 6.37 -25.29 -8.59
N ASP A 271 6.44 -26.56 -9.01
CA ASP A 271 7.17 -27.10 -10.16
C ASP A 271 8.42 -26.30 -10.60
N GLY A 272 9.52 -26.43 -9.84
CA GLY A 272 10.80 -25.80 -10.20
C GLY A 272 10.83 -24.28 -10.03
N GLY A 273 9.90 -23.71 -9.26
CA GLY A 273 9.85 -22.30 -8.91
C GLY A 273 8.77 -21.98 -7.88
N TYR A 274 8.13 -20.82 -8.03
CA TYR A 274 7.19 -20.25 -7.06
C TYR A 274 5.92 -19.75 -7.73
N ARG A 275 4.81 -19.87 -7.01
CA ARG A 275 3.52 -19.27 -7.33
C ARG A 275 3.20 -18.19 -6.31
N ILE A 276 2.90 -16.99 -6.78
CA ILE A 276 2.67 -15.82 -5.95
C ILE A 276 1.27 -15.30 -6.25
N ASN A 277 0.42 -15.20 -5.23
CA ASN A 277 -0.88 -14.55 -5.34
C ASN A 277 -0.78 -13.18 -4.67
N VAL A 278 -1.12 -12.12 -5.38
CA VAL A 278 -1.07 -10.74 -4.87
C VAL A 278 -2.45 -10.12 -4.98
N GLN A 279 -2.85 -9.35 -3.98
CA GLN A 279 -4.15 -8.69 -3.91
C GLN A 279 -3.99 -7.26 -3.43
N LEU A 280 -4.68 -6.33 -4.11
CA LEU A 280 -4.81 -4.93 -3.72
C LEU A 280 -6.25 -4.69 -3.29
N ALA A 281 -6.44 -4.11 -2.10
CA ALA A 281 -7.76 -3.78 -1.54
C ALA A 281 -7.90 -2.29 -1.26
N ASP A 282 -9.13 -1.78 -1.42
CA ASP A 282 -9.56 -0.51 -0.84
C ASP A 282 -9.81 -0.75 0.66
N ALA A 283 -8.95 -0.15 1.48
CA ALA A 283 -9.00 -0.33 2.92
C ALA A 283 -10.28 0.30 3.52
N LYS A 284 -10.74 1.43 2.96
CA LYS A 284 -11.93 2.12 3.43
C LYS A 284 -13.18 1.32 3.09
N ALA A 285 -13.34 0.91 1.84
CA ALA A 285 -14.52 0.19 1.39
C ALA A 285 -14.51 -1.27 1.85
N GLY A 286 -13.34 -1.83 2.15
CA GLY A 286 -13.16 -3.24 2.52
C GLY A 286 -13.30 -4.21 1.35
N PHE A 287 -13.23 -3.72 0.11
CA PHE A 287 -13.37 -4.51 -1.11
C PHE A 287 -12.04 -4.67 -1.83
N GLN A 288 -11.85 -5.83 -2.47
CA GLN A 288 -10.71 -6.11 -3.31
C GLN A 288 -10.81 -5.32 -4.63
N LEU A 289 -9.78 -4.57 -4.97
CA LEU A 289 -9.68 -3.79 -6.21
C LEU A 289 -9.06 -4.62 -7.35
N TRP A 290 -8.08 -5.46 -7.01
CA TRP A 290 -7.36 -6.29 -7.98
C TRP A 290 -6.74 -7.50 -7.28
N ALA A 291 -6.63 -8.61 -8.01
CA ALA A 291 -5.85 -9.77 -7.60
C ALA A 291 -5.27 -10.46 -8.83
N GLU A 292 -4.04 -10.96 -8.71
CA GLU A 292 -3.38 -11.68 -9.79
C GLU A 292 -2.45 -12.78 -9.24
N GLN A 293 -2.26 -13.80 -10.06
CA GLN A 293 -1.36 -14.92 -9.78
C GLN A 293 -0.18 -14.88 -10.74
N PHE A 294 1.02 -14.99 -10.18
CA PHE A 294 2.29 -14.97 -10.89
C PHE A 294 2.98 -16.33 -10.72
N SER A 295 3.58 -16.82 -11.80
CA SER A 295 4.43 -18.00 -11.80
C SER A 295 5.85 -17.57 -12.10
N VAL A 296 6.76 -17.80 -11.17
CA VAL A 296 8.16 -17.38 -11.26
C VAL A 296 9.05 -18.62 -11.24
N PRO A 297 9.69 -18.99 -12.36
CA PRO A 297 10.57 -20.15 -12.42
C PRO A 297 11.94 -19.86 -11.82
N GLY A 298 12.64 -20.91 -11.38
CA GLY A 298 14.04 -20.84 -10.97
C GLY A 298 14.28 -20.80 -9.46
N PRO A 299 15.55 -20.72 -9.03
CA PRO A 299 15.94 -20.70 -7.62
C PRO A 299 15.55 -19.38 -6.95
N ALA A 300 15.49 -19.36 -5.61
CA ALA A 300 14.99 -18.24 -4.81
C ALA A 300 15.61 -16.87 -5.17
N ASP A 301 16.93 -16.80 -5.32
CA ASP A 301 17.63 -15.54 -5.58
C ASP A 301 17.21 -14.91 -6.92
N ALA A 302 17.13 -15.71 -7.98
CA ALA A 302 16.65 -15.25 -9.29
C ALA A 302 15.14 -15.01 -9.29
N ALA A 303 14.38 -15.76 -8.48
CA ALA A 303 12.95 -15.62 -8.38
C ALA A 303 12.52 -14.31 -7.70
N LEU A 304 13.32 -13.77 -6.77
CA LEU A 304 12.97 -12.53 -6.07
C LEU A 304 12.85 -11.34 -7.03
N ASP A 305 13.90 -11.08 -7.82
CA ASP A 305 13.93 -9.93 -8.73
C ASP A 305 12.86 -10.07 -9.83
N HIS A 306 12.70 -11.29 -10.37
CA HIS A 306 11.62 -11.57 -11.31
C HIS A 306 10.23 -11.40 -10.68
N ALA A 307 10.04 -11.77 -9.42
CA ALA A 307 8.78 -11.62 -8.71
C ALA A 307 8.44 -10.16 -8.46
N VAL A 308 9.36 -9.37 -7.89
CA VAL A 308 9.17 -7.93 -7.67
C VAL A 308 8.83 -7.25 -8.99
N THR A 309 9.58 -7.59 -10.03
CA THR A 309 9.37 -7.04 -11.37
C THR A 309 7.98 -7.42 -11.90
N ALA A 310 7.64 -8.70 -11.95
CA ALA A 310 6.36 -9.15 -12.49
C ALA A 310 5.16 -8.54 -11.73
N VAL A 311 5.25 -8.45 -10.40
CA VAL A 311 4.18 -7.91 -9.55
C VAL A 311 4.01 -6.40 -9.77
N ILE A 312 5.08 -5.60 -9.71
CA ILE A 312 5.01 -4.14 -9.92
C ILE A 312 4.42 -3.81 -11.29
N ALA A 313 4.79 -4.57 -12.32
CA ALA A 313 4.37 -4.32 -13.71
C ALA A 313 2.84 -4.32 -13.85
N LYS A 314 2.18 -5.17 -13.06
CA LYS A 314 0.72 -5.29 -13.03
C LYS A 314 0.09 -4.42 -11.95
N LEU A 315 0.76 -4.24 -10.82
CA LEU A 315 0.25 -3.50 -9.66
C LEU A 315 0.22 -1.98 -9.89
N GLU A 316 1.28 -1.39 -10.44
CA GLU A 316 1.39 0.07 -10.59
C GLU A 316 0.22 0.68 -11.40
N PRO A 317 -0.20 0.11 -12.56
CA PRO A 317 -1.39 0.60 -13.26
C PRO A 317 -2.68 0.48 -12.45
N GLN A 318 -2.81 -0.55 -11.62
CA GLN A 318 -4.00 -0.72 -10.75
C GLN A 318 -4.03 0.33 -9.65
N LEU A 319 -2.87 0.67 -9.10
CA LEU A 319 -2.74 1.70 -8.08
C LEU A 319 -3.00 3.09 -8.65
N HIS A 320 -2.44 3.44 -9.81
CA HIS A 320 -2.79 4.68 -10.52
C HIS A 320 -4.30 4.77 -10.81
N ARG A 321 -4.92 3.66 -11.25
CA ARG A 321 -6.37 3.62 -11.48
C ARG A 321 -7.17 3.82 -10.19
N ALA A 322 -6.75 3.20 -9.10
CA ALA A 322 -7.39 3.35 -7.79
C ALA A 322 -7.31 4.78 -7.28
N ILE A 323 -6.12 5.40 -7.35
CA ILE A 323 -5.89 6.79 -6.96
C ILE A 323 -6.72 7.74 -7.83
N TYR A 324 -6.65 7.59 -9.16
CA TYR A 324 -7.43 8.38 -10.12
C TYR A 324 -8.94 8.32 -9.83
N ASN A 325 -9.48 7.13 -9.59
CA ASN A 325 -10.90 6.96 -9.29
C ASN A 325 -11.27 7.55 -7.93
N THR A 326 -10.40 7.42 -6.93
CA THR A 326 -10.63 7.95 -5.57
C THR A 326 -10.69 9.47 -5.59
N VAL A 327 -9.74 10.12 -6.26
CA VAL A 327 -9.72 11.58 -6.42
C VAL A 327 -10.97 12.06 -7.13
N ARG A 328 -11.39 11.40 -8.21
CA ARG A 328 -12.55 11.80 -9.01
C ARG A 328 -13.90 11.52 -8.34
N ALA A 329 -13.95 10.56 -7.43
CA ALA A 329 -15.14 10.23 -6.67
C ALA A 329 -15.25 11.02 -5.35
N ALA A 330 -14.25 11.83 -5.02
CA ALA A 330 -14.30 12.68 -3.83
C ALA A 330 -15.40 13.74 -3.99
N ASP A 331 -16.19 13.92 -2.94
CA ASP A 331 -17.18 14.98 -2.87
C ASP A 331 -16.49 16.33 -2.59
N GLY A 332 -16.90 17.38 -3.31
CA GLY A 332 -16.37 18.74 -3.13
C GLY A 332 -15.42 19.17 -4.24
N GLU A 333 -14.86 20.37 -4.09
CA GLU A 333 -13.86 20.89 -5.02
C GLU A 333 -12.49 20.25 -4.72
N PRO A 334 -11.80 19.69 -5.73
CA PRO A 334 -10.52 19.03 -5.51
C PRO A 334 -9.45 20.03 -5.11
N ASN A 335 -8.60 19.64 -4.15
CA ASN A 335 -7.45 20.44 -3.74
C ASN A 335 -6.26 20.29 -4.72
N ALA A 336 -5.19 21.06 -4.48
CA ALA A 336 -4.02 21.07 -5.37
C ALA A 336 -3.34 19.69 -5.50
N GLN A 337 -3.23 18.93 -4.40
CA GLN A 337 -2.61 17.59 -4.41
C GLN A 337 -3.49 16.57 -5.13
N GLU A 338 -4.80 16.62 -4.94
CA GLU A 338 -5.76 15.79 -5.64
C GLU A 338 -5.71 16.01 -7.16
N LEU A 339 -5.73 17.26 -7.61
CA LEU A 339 -5.55 17.60 -9.03
C LEU A 339 -4.22 17.09 -9.59
N PHE A 340 -3.14 17.18 -8.82
CA PHE A 340 -1.84 16.65 -9.20
C PHE A 340 -1.85 15.12 -9.35
N LEU A 341 -2.46 14.40 -8.40
CA LEU A 341 -2.60 12.94 -8.42
C LEU A 341 -3.46 12.45 -9.59
N GLU A 342 -4.53 13.18 -9.91
CA GLU A 342 -5.32 12.89 -11.10
C GLU A 342 -4.46 13.09 -12.37
N ALA A 343 -3.75 14.21 -12.45
CA ALA A 343 -2.90 14.54 -13.59
C ALA A 343 -1.77 13.52 -13.82
N SER A 344 -1.08 13.09 -12.76
CA SER A 344 0.03 12.12 -12.83
C SER A 344 -0.41 10.73 -13.27
N SER A 345 -1.68 10.39 -13.04
CA SER A 345 -2.24 9.09 -13.44
C SER A 345 -2.68 9.06 -14.92
N ILE A 346 -2.98 10.22 -15.54
CA ILE A 346 -3.56 10.27 -16.89
C ILE A 346 -2.66 9.65 -17.94
N LEU A 347 -1.37 9.99 -17.98
CA LEU A 347 -0.48 9.50 -19.05
C LEU A 347 -0.27 7.98 -18.96
N ALA A 348 -0.17 7.43 -17.75
CA ALA A 348 -0.06 5.99 -17.54
C ALA A 348 -1.35 5.26 -17.96
N LEU A 349 -2.52 5.80 -17.61
CA LEU A 349 -3.81 5.14 -17.86
C LEU A 349 -4.30 5.33 -19.30
N LYS A 350 -4.20 6.54 -19.84
CA LYS A 350 -4.79 6.93 -21.13
C LYS A 350 -3.78 6.96 -22.28
N GLY A 351 -2.48 6.83 -21.99
CA GLY A 351 -1.44 6.87 -23.02
C GLY A 351 -1.10 8.30 -23.49
N TRP A 352 -0.15 8.39 -24.40
CA TRP A 352 0.47 9.64 -24.85
C TRP A 352 -0.23 10.19 -26.10
N HIS A 353 -1.35 10.87 -25.88
CA HIS A 353 -2.19 11.46 -26.93
C HIS A 353 -2.38 12.98 -26.69
N PRO A 354 -2.76 13.77 -27.73
CA PRO A 354 -2.98 15.20 -27.58
C PRO A 354 -3.98 15.54 -26.46
N ASP A 355 -5.08 14.78 -26.37
CA ASP A 355 -6.10 14.96 -25.33
C ASP A 355 -5.57 14.67 -23.92
N SER A 356 -4.75 13.62 -23.77
CA SER A 356 -4.11 13.28 -22.50
C SER A 356 -3.19 14.41 -22.04
N PHE A 357 -2.31 14.89 -22.91
CA PHE A 357 -1.39 16.00 -22.59
C PHE A 357 -2.15 17.30 -22.28
N THR A 358 -3.17 17.63 -23.07
CA THR A 358 -4.01 18.82 -22.86
C THR A 358 -4.73 18.76 -21.52
N THR A 359 -5.34 17.61 -21.20
CA THR A 359 -6.07 17.40 -19.94
C THR A 359 -5.11 17.44 -18.74
N THR A 360 -3.97 16.76 -18.82
CA THR A 360 -2.94 16.76 -17.78
C THR A 360 -2.43 18.18 -17.51
N ALA A 361 -2.08 18.94 -18.55
CA ALA A 361 -1.64 20.32 -18.40
C ALA A 361 -2.73 21.21 -17.78
N ALA A 362 -4.00 21.04 -18.17
CA ALA A 362 -5.11 21.79 -17.58
C ALA A 362 -5.30 21.52 -16.08
N LEU A 363 -5.22 20.26 -15.65
CA LEU A 363 -5.29 19.89 -14.24
C LEU A 363 -4.10 20.45 -13.44
N LEU A 364 -2.90 20.38 -13.99
CA LEU A 364 -1.70 20.91 -13.35
C LEU A 364 -1.71 22.44 -13.23
N ARG A 365 -2.20 23.16 -14.25
CA ARG A 365 -2.44 24.62 -14.15
C ARG A 365 -3.39 24.95 -12.99
N ARG A 366 -4.49 24.20 -12.86
CA ARG A 366 -5.43 24.38 -11.73
C ARG A 366 -4.76 24.05 -10.39
N SER A 367 -3.97 22.98 -10.33
CA SER A 367 -3.19 22.60 -9.14
C SER A 367 -2.25 23.72 -8.70
N CYS A 368 -1.45 24.25 -9.62
CA CYS A 368 -0.55 25.39 -9.38
C CYS A 368 -1.32 26.65 -8.97
N GLY A 369 -2.50 26.90 -9.55
CA GLY A 369 -3.35 28.03 -9.18
C GLY A 369 -3.95 27.93 -7.77
N LEU A 370 -4.18 26.72 -7.26
CA LEU A 370 -4.65 26.48 -5.89
C LEU A 370 -3.51 26.50 -4.86
N ALA A 371 -2.30 26.09 -5.24
CA ALA A 371 -1.12 26.08 -4.39
C ALA A 371 0.11 26.55 -5.19
N ALA A 372 0.36 27.86 -5.13
CA ALA A 372 1.45 28.49 -5.88
C ALA A 372 2.85 28.13 -5.34
N ASP A 373 2.94 27.54 -4.15
CA ASP A 373 4.16 27.02 -3.52
C ASP A 373 4.37 25.52 -3.77
N PHE A 374 3.52 24.89 -4.58
CA PHE A 374 3.59 23.46 -4.84
C PHE A 374 4.61 23.13 -5.96
N ALA A 375 5.89 23.12 -5.60
CA ALA A 375 7.03 22.94 -6.52
C ALA A 375 6.85 21.76 -7.49
N LEU A 376 6.41 20.61 -6.99
CA LEU A 376 6.23 19.40 -7.79
C LEU A 376 5.16 19.55 -8.88
N ALA A 377 4.07 20.29 -8.61
CA ALA A 377 3.03 20.56 -9.61
C ALA A 377 3.54 21.46 -10.73
N HIS A 378 4.31 22.50 -10.39
CA HIS A 378 4.96 23.37 -11.37
C HIS A 378 5.99 22.61 -12.21
N ALA A 379 6.83 21.78 -11.59
CA ALA A 379 7.83 20.99 -12.29
C ALA A 379 7.18 20.00 -13.26
N TYR A 380 6.11 19.33 -12.83
CA TYR A 380 5.42 18.38 -13.68
C TYR A 380 4.61 19.06 -14.79
N LEU A 381 4.05 20.25 -14.54
CA LEU A 381 3.44 21.09 -15.58
C LEU A 381 4.46 21.42 -16.66
N ALA A 382 5.64 21.89 -16.25
CA ALA A 382 6.74 22.19 -17.16
C ALA A 382 7.13 20.97 -18.00
N LEU A 383 7.31 19.80 -17.36
CA LEU A 383 7.63 18.56 -18.08
C LEU A 383 6.58 18.23 -19.15
N VAL A 384 5.29 18.23 -18.77
CA VAL A 384 4.20 17.84 -19.67
C VAL A 384 4.11 18.81 -20.85
N ILE A 385 4.23 20.12 -20.60
CA ILE A 385 4.17 21.12 -21.66
C ILE A 385 5.41 21.06 -22.56
N GLY A 386 6.61 21.07 -21.99
CA GLY A 386 7.86 21.06 -22.75
C GLY A 386 8.02 19.79 -23.60
N LEU A 387 7.73 18.63 -23.02
CA LEU A 387 7.76 17.37 -23.74
C LEU A 387 6.67 17.32 -24.83
N GLY A 388 5.45 17.74 -24.48
CA GLY A 388 4.32 17.80 -25.41
C GLY A 388 4.59 18.70 -26.62
N ASP A 389 5.27 19.84 -26.42
CA ASP A 389 5.76 20.71 -27.51
C ASP A 389 6.77 19.98 -28.40
N ARG A 390 7.79 19.38 -27.77
CA ARG A 390 8.89 18.72 -28.49
C ARG A 390 8.40 17.61 -29.41
N ILE A 391 7.47 16.78 -28.94
CA ILE A 391 6.96 15.64 -29.72
C ILE A 391 5.70 15.98 -30.53
N GLY A 392 5.22 17.23 -30.48
CA GLY A 392 4.10 17.72 -31.29
C GLY A 392 2.72 17.22 -30.84
N LEU A 393 2.54 16.99 -29.53
CA LEU A 393 1.25 16.68 -28.91
C LEU A 393 0.51 17.91 -28.39
N LEU A 394 1.18 19.07 -28.37
CA LEU A 394 0.58 20.37 -28.04
C LEU A 394 0.80 21.36 -29.19
N GLY A 395 -0.24 22.12 -29.56
CA GLY A 395 -0.33 22.79 -30.86
C GLY A 395 0.15 24.26 -30.95
N ASP A 396 0.29 24.98 -29.83
CA ASP A 396 0.69 26.40 -29.83
C ASP A 396 2.13 26.57 -29.27
N ARG A 397 3.12 26.31 -30.12
CA ARG A 397 4.54 26.16 -29.73
C ARG A 397 5.13 27.34 -28.95
N GLU A 398 4.83 28.56 -29.40
CA GLU A 398 5.44 29.75 -28.80
C GLU A 398 4.88 29.99 -27.40
N LYS A 399 3.57 29.84 -27.26
CA LYS A 399 2.89 29.95 -25.97
C LYS A 399 3.28 28.83 -25.00
N THR A 400 3.34 27.58 -25.49
CA THR A 400 3.69 26.43 -24.65
C THR A 400 5.13 26.50 -24.16
N ARG A 401 6.07 26.97 -24.99
CA ARG A 401 7.47 27.13 -24.56
C ARG A 401 7.64 28.16 -23.46
N GLY A 402 7.02 29.33 -23.58
CA GLY A 402 7.07 30.36 -22.53
C GLY A 402 6.51 29.84 -21.21
N GLU A 403 5.34 29.21 -21.26
CA GLU A 403 4.70 28.64 -20.06
C GLU A 403 5.54 27.52 -19.42
N SER A 404 6.14 26.65 -20.24
CA SER A 404 7.02 25.59 -19.75
C SER A 404 8.28 26.15 -19.08
N LEU A 405 8.85 27.24 -19.61
CA LEU A 405 10.01 27.91 -19.01
C LEU A 405 9.64 28.51 -17.64
N ASP A 406 8.55 29.28 -17.59
CA ASP A 406 8.09 29.94 -16.35
C ASP A 406 7.78 28.91 -15.27
N ALA A 407 7.10 27.82 -15.61
CA ALA A 407 6.79 26.75 -14.67
C ALA A 407 8.05 26.01 -14.18
N ALA A 408 9.04 25.79 -15.05
CA ALA A 408 10.29 25.14 -14.69
C ALA A 408 11.12 26.00 -13.73
N GLU A 409 11.35 27.27 -14.04
CA GLU A 409 12.14 28.16 -13.17
C GLU A 409 11.42 28.41 -11.84
N HIS A 410 10.09 28.61 -11.84
CA HIS A 410 9.33 28.74 -10.58
C HIS A 410 9.42 27.49 -9.71
N ALA A 411 9.35 26.29 -10.30
CA ALA A 411 9.53 25.06 -9.53
C ALA A 411 10.93 24.96 -8.88
N LEU A 412 11.97 25.39 -9.59
CA LEU A 412 13.35 25.42 -9.10
C LEU A 412 13.55 26.48 -8.01
N GLU A 413 12.85 27.60 -8.09
CA GLU A 413 12.84 28.62 -7.03
C GLU A 413 12.18 28.11 -5.74
N LEU A 414 11.11 27.32 -5.87
CA LEU A 414 10.39 26.74 -4.73
C LEU A 414 11.15 25.60 -4.07
N ASP A 415 11.72 24.68 -4.85
CA ASP A 415 12.48 23.54 -4.32
C ASP A 415 13.62 23.12 -5.26
N SER A 416 14.84 23.56 -4.93
CA SER A 416 16.06 23.21 -5.66
C SER A 416 16.79 21.98 -5.10
N MET A 417 16.20 21.28 -4.11
CA MET A 417 16.84 20.16 -3.41
C MET A 417 16.06 18.85 -3.53
N ASP A 418 14.83 18.88 -4.02
CA ASP A 418 14.10 17.67 -4.40
C ASP A 418 14.53 17.16 -5.78
N SER A 419 15.05 15.92 -5.83
CA SER A 419 15.51 15.29 -7.07
C SER A 419 14.41 15.14 -8.12
N THR A 420 13.14 14.97 -7.72
CA THR A 420 12.01 14.82 -8.66
C THR A 420 11.69 16.16 -9.31
N VAL A 421 11.65 17.24 -8.52
CA VAL A 421 11.48 18.62 -9.02
C VAL A 421 12.59 18.97 -10.00
N LEU A 422 13.85 18.76 -9.62
CA LEU A 422 15.01 19.00 -10.48
C LEU A 422 14.94 18.14 -11.77
N GLY A 423 14.57 16.87 -11.65
CA GLY A 423 14.45 15.94 -12.77
C GLY A 423 13.40 16.38 -13.79
N PHE A 424 12.22 16.79 -13.33
CA PHE A 424 11.13 17.28 -14.18
C PHE A 424 11.45 18.64 -14.82
N ALA A 425 11.87 19.63 -14.01
CA ALA A 425 12.20 20.97 -14.49
C ALA A 425 13.40 20.94 -15.46
N GLY A 426 14.46 20.19 -15.12
CA GLY A 426 15.62 20.02 -16.00
C GLY A 426 15.26 19.36 -17.33
N CYS A 427 14.38 18.35 -17.33
CA CYS A 427 13.90 17.75 -18.58
C CYS A 427 13.13 18.76 -19.44
N ALA A 428 12.21 19.51 -18.83
CA ALA A 428 11.41 20.52 -19.50
C ALA A 428 12.30 21.58 -20.17
N LEU A 429 13.31 22.09 -19.44
CA LEU A 429 14.27 23.07 -19.94
C LEU A 429 15.06 22.53 -21.14
N ALA A 430 15.50 21.26 -21.09
CA ALA A 430 16.16 20.64 -22.23
C ALA A 430 15.22 20.52 -23.44
N ASP A 431 13.99 20.06 -23.22
CA ASP A 431 12.99 19.82 -24.27
C ASP A 431 12.58 21.11 -25.00
N ILE A 432 12.52 22.26 -24.30
CA ILE A 432 12.19 23.56 -24.89
C ILE A 432 13.40 24.33 -25.46
N GLY A 433 14.61 23.76 -25.37
CA GLY A 433 15.82 24.29 -26.04
C GLY A 433 16.82 25.02 -25.15
N TYR A 434 16.83 24.79 -23.84
CA TYR A 434 17.84 25.29 -22.89
C TYR A 434 18.69 24.17 -22.28
N PRO A 435 19.39 23.35 -23.10
CA PRO A 435 20.17 22.22 -22.58
C PRO A 435 21.32 22.65 -21.67
N ASP A 436 21.93 23.81 -21.90
CA ASP A 436 23.02 24.35 -21.08
C ASP A 436 22.57 24.64 -19.63
N ARG A 437 21.31 25.07 -19.46
CA ARG A 437 20.68 25.25 -18.15
C ARG A 437 20.26 23.91 -17.55
N ALA A 438 19.73 23.02 -18.36
CA ALA A 438 19.19 21.72 -17.94
C ALA A 438 20.26 20.73 -17.44
N LEU A 439 21.41 20.63 -18.12
CA LEU A 439 22.41 19.61 -17.83
C LEU A 439 22.96 19.69 -16.38
N PRO A 440 23.36 20.85 -15.84
CA PRO A 440 23.78 20.96 -14.44
C PRO A 440 22.66 20.58 -13.45
N ILE A 441 21.42 20.97 -13.74
CA ILE A 441 20.24 20.66 -12.91
C ILE A 441 20.01 19.15 -12.86
N LEU A 442 20.05 18.49 -14.01
CA LEU A 442 19.85 17.05 -14.12
C LEU A 442 20.99 16.24 -13.49
N ARG A 443 22.24 16.73 -13.57
CA ARG A 443 23.37 16.15 -12.84
C ARG A 443 23.17 16.24 -11.33
N ASN A 444 22.76 17.39 -10.83
CA ASN A 444 22.44 17.55 -9.41
C ASN A 444 21.28 16.62 -8.98
N ALA A 445 20.25 16.48 -9.82
CA ALA A 445 19.11 15.59 -9.53
C ALA A 445 19.56 14.13 -9.29
N VAL A 446 20.45 13.60 -10.12
CA VAL A 446 20.95 12.22 -9.98
C VAL A 446 21.99 12.07 -8.87
N GLU A 447 22.69 13.14 -8.51
CA GLU A 447 23.59 13.17 -7.34
C GLU A 447 22.79 13.13 -6.03
N ILE A 448 21.70 13.90 -5.93
CA ILE A 448 20.80 13.91 -4.76
C ILE A 448 20.11 12.57 -4.58
N ASN A 449 19.60 11.99 -5.66
CA ASN A 449 18.96 10.69 -5.62
C ASN A 449 19.42 9.82 -6.81
N PRO A 450 20.43 8.97 -6.61
CA PRO A 450 20.90 8.04 -7.64
C PRO A 450 19.84 7.03 -8.09
N ALA A 451 18.76 6.83 -7.31
CA ALA A 451 17.65 5.93 -7.67
C ALA A 451 16.52 6.63 -8.45
N ASN A 452 16.68 7.90 -8.85
CA ASN A 452 15.69 8.61 -9.65
C ASN A 452 15.84 8.27 -11.15
N ALA A 453 15.10 7.24 -11.60
CA ALA A 453 15.11 6.79 -12.99
C ALA A 453 14.73 7.88 -14.00
N GLN A 454 13.76 8.74 -13.67
CA GLN A 454 13.36 9.84 -14.55
C GLN A 454 14.50 10.84 -14.73
N ALA A 455 15.21 11.22 -13.67
CA ALA A 455 16.32 12.16 -13.76
C ALA A 455 17.45 11.61 -14.64
N TRP A 456 17.78 10.32 -14.52
CA TRP A 456 18.75 9.66 -15.39
C TRP A 456 18.31 9.61 -16.86
N ALA A 457 17.04 9.25 -17.13
CA ALA A 457 16.51 9.24 -18.48
C ALA A 457 16.49 10.64 -19.11
N SER A 458 16.13 11.66 -18.33
CA SER A 458 16.16 13.07 -18.73
C SER A 458 17.58 13.57 -18.99
N LEU A 459 18.55 13.21 -18.14
CA LEU A 459 19.96 13.52 -18.35
C LEU A 459 20.46 12.92 -19.66
N GLY A 460 20.13 11.65 -19.92
CA GLY A 460 20.48 11.00 -21.17
C GLY A 460 19.80 11.63 -22.39
N SER A 461 18.53 12.04 -22.29
CA SER A 461 17.82 12.80 -23.33
C SER A 461 18.50 14.14 -23.62
N ALA A 462 18.90 14.89 -22.58
CA ALA A 462 19.62 16.16 -22.72
C ALA A 462 21.01 15.99 -23.34
N CYS A 463 21.74 14.92 -22.99
CA CYS A 463 22.99 14.56 -23.63
C CYS A 463 22.78 14.24 -25.12
N LEU A 464 21.70 13.54 -25.48
CA LEU A 464 21.36 13.25 -26.87
C LEU A 464 21.09 14.53 -27.68
N LEU A 465 20.36 15.48 -27.10
CA LEU A 465 20.06 16.78 -27.73
C LEU A 465 21.32 17.63 -27.97
N THR A 466 22.35 17.46 -27.12
CA THR A 466 23.63 18.18 -27.24
C THR A 466 24.71 17.41 -28.01
N GLY A 467 24.37 16.25 -28.57
CA GLY A 467 25.30 15.42 -29.35
C GLY A 467 26.29 14.61 -28.52
N GLN A 468 26.13 14.54 -27.19
CA GLN A 468 26.94 13.70 -26.30
C GLN A 468 26.39 12.26 -26.29
N VAL A 469 26.49 11.58 -27.44
CA VAL A 469 25.77 10.33 -27.72
C VAL A 469 26.17 9.18 -26.78
N GLU A 470 27.45 9.02 -26.47
CA GLU A 470 27.94 7.95 -25.60
C GLU A 470 27.44 8.11 -24.16
N GLU A 471 27.41 9.35 -23.66
CA GLU A 471 26.84 9.68 -22.35
C GLU A 471 25.32 9.46 -22.36
N ALA A 472 24.64 9.85 -23.44
CA ALA A 472 23.21 9.65 -23.60
C ALA A 472 22.84 8.16 -23.49
N ILE A 473 23.55 7.27 -24.19
CA ILE A 473 23.35 5.82 -24.13
C ILE A 473 23.54 5.31 -22.70
N ARG A 474 24.60 5.75 -22.01
CA ARG A 474 24.90 5.28 -20.65
C ARG A 474 23.80 5.68 -19.66
N HIS A 475 23.39 6.95 -19.68
CA HIS A 475 22.37 7.48 -18.76
C HIS A 475 20.97 6.93 -19.06
N LEU A 476 20.58 6.80 -20.35
CA LEU A 476 19.30 6.20 -20.73
C LEU A 476 19.22 4.73 -20.32
N LYS A 477 20.27 3.94 -20.56
CA LYS A 477 20.33 2.54 -20.09
C LYS A 477 20.19 2.47 -18.58
N HIS A 478 20.94 3.28 -17.84
CA HIS A 478 20.87 3.28 -16.39
C HIS A 478 19.48 3.67 -15.85
N GLY A 479 18.84 4.69 -16.43
CA GLY A 479 17.46 5.05 -16.06
C GLY A 479 16.45 3.94 -16.32
N ILE A 480 16.58 3.23 -17.45
CA ILE A 480 15.76 2.06 -17.78
C ILE A 480 16.00 0.91 -16.79
N ASP A 481 17.25 0.67 -16.40
CA ASP A 481 17.64 -0.42 -15.49
C ASP A 481 17.15 -0.16 -14.05
N ILE A 482 17.13 1.10 -13.59
CA ILE A 482 16.62 1.45 -12.26
C ILE A 482 15.13 1.17 -12.14
N SER A 483 14.37 1.43 -13.20
CA SER A 483 12.90 1.31 -13.21
C SER A 483 12.44 0.50 -14.43
N PRO A 484 12.65 -0.83 -14.42
CA PRO A 484 12.42 -1.70 -15.59
C PRO A 484 10.93 -1.89 -15.94
N LEU A 485 10.03 -1.20 -15.22
CA LEU A 485 8.58 -1.26 -15.39
C LEU A 485 7.91 0.11 -15.45
N ASP A 486 8.70 1.18 -15.51
CA ASP A 486 8.18 2.53 -15.57
C ASP A 486 7.22 2.70 -16.76
N SER A 487 6.07 3.33 -16.54
CA SER A 487 5.08 3.61 -17.60
C SER A 487 5.66 4.39 -18.80
N ARG A 488 6.80 5.05 -18.64
CA ARG A 488 7.48 5.85 -19.68
C ARG A 488 8.53 5.07 -20.46
N LEU A 489 8.74 3.78 -20.18
CA LEU A 489 9.78 2.98 -20.80
C LEU A 489 9.68 2.82 -22.32
N SER A 490 8.48 2.91 -22.87
CA SER A 490 8.30 2.98 -24.33
C SER A 490 9.01 4.21 -24.90
N VAL A 491 8.92 5.36 -24.22
CA VAL A 491 9.57 6.61 -24.66
C VAL A 491 11.06 6.58 -24.38
N TRP A 492 11.49 6.19 -23.19
CA TRP A 492 12.93 6.10 -22.88
C TRP A 492 13.64 5.09 -23.77
N GLY A 493 12.99 3.97 -24.09
CA GLY A 493 13.49 3.00 -25.03
C GLY A 493 13.62 3.56 -26.44
N ALA A 494 12.64 4.34 -26.91
CA ALA A 494 12.74 5.03 -28.20
C ALA A 494 13.88 6.06 -28.24
N LEU A 495 14.11 6.81 -27.16
CA LEU A 495 15.24 7.73 -27.05
C LEU A 495 16.58 6.98 -27.06
N LEU A 496 16.66 5.83 -26.40
CA LEU A 496 17.86 4.99 -26.45
C LEU A 496 18.09 4.42 -27.86
N ALA A 497 17.03 4.00 -28.55
CA ALA A 497 17.11 3.58 -29.95
C ALA A 497 17.60 4.71 -30.87
N LEU A 498 17.14 5.95 -30.66
CA LEU A 498 17.66 7.13 -31.38
C LEU A 498 19.14 7.37 -31.10
N ALA A 499 19.60 7.21 -29.85
CA ALA A 499 21.01 7.35 -29.51
C ALA A 499 21.89 6.27 -30.16
N LEU A 500 21.45 5.00 -30.14
CA LEU A 500 22.13 3.89 -30.82
C LEU A 500 22.14 4.06 -32.35
N MET A 501 21.07 4.65 -32.91
CA MET A 501 21.02 4.97 -34.33
C MET A 501 22.11 5.97 -34.75
N GLN A 502 22.48 6.91 -33.87
CA GLN A 502 23.55 7.88 -34.13
C GLN A 502 24.95 7.25 -34.09
N THR A 503 25.16 6.19 -33.29
CA THR A 503 26.43 5.43 -33.26
C THR A 503 26.56 4.41 -34.40
N ARG A 504 25.57 4.33 -35.30
CA ARG A 504 25.48 3.34 -36.40
C ARG A 504 25.27 1.89 -35.95
N ASP A 505 25.00 1.65 -34.67
CA ASP A 505 24.52 0.36 -34.19
C ASP A 505 23.03 0.18 -34.55
N LEU A 506 22.76 -0.03 -35.84
CA LEU A 506 21.39 -0.14 -36.36
C LEU A 506 20.67 -1.42 -35.92
N GLU A 507 21.41 -2.45 -35.52
CA GLU A 507 20.84 -3.69 -34.98
C GLU A 507 20.40 -3.49 -33.53
N GLY A 508 21.28 -2.95 -32.69
CA GLY A 508 20.93 -2.57 -31.32
C GLY A 508 19.81 -1.53 -31.27
N ALA A 509 19.84 -0.54 -32.17
CA ALA A 509 18.79 0.45 -32.30
C ALA A 509 17.44 -0.19 -32.66
N LEU A 510 17.40 -1.13 -33.61
CA LEU A 510 16.17 -1.81 -34.00
C LEU A 510 15.62 -2.65 -32.85
N ASN A 511 16.45 -3.49 -32.23
CA ASN A 511 16.04 -4.34 -31.10
C ASN A 511 15.43 -3.49 -29.97
N GLN A 512 16.07 -2.36 -29.65
CA GLN A 512 15.58 -1.46 -28.62
C GLN A 512 14.30 -0.73 -29.03
N GLY A 513 14.19 -0.32 -30.30
CA GLY A 513 12.99 0.32 -30.84
C GLY A 513 11.77 -0.62 -30.86
N GLU A 514 11.97 -1.88 -31.24
CA GLU A 514 10.92 -2.91 -31.21
C GLU A 514 10.47 -3.21 -29.78
N LEU A 515 11.42 -3.33 -28.83
CA LEU A 515 11.09 -3.48 -27.41
C LEU A 515 10.28 -2.28 -26.90
N ALA A 516 10.62 -1.06 -27.33
CA ALA A 516 9.86 0.13 -26.99
C ALA A 516 8.43 0.12 -27.56
N CYS A 517 8.21 -0.40 -28.77
CA CYS A 517 6.88 -0.61 -29.35
C CYS A 517 6.06 -1.65 -28.57
N GLN A 518 6.70 -2.71 -28.06
CA GLN A 518 6.05 -3.77 -27.28
C GLN A 518 5.61 -3.30 -25.90
N ARG A 519 6.30 -2.31 -25.32
CA ARG A 519 6.01 -1.76 -24.00
C ARG A 519 4.74 -0.90 -23.96
N ASP A 520 4.39 -0.23 -25.06
CA ASP A 520 3.14 0.52 -25.18
C ASP A 520 2.65 0.50 -26.64
N ASP A 521 1.56 -0.23 -26.88
CA ASP A 521 0.96 -0.36 -28.21
C ASP A 521 0.16 0.88 -28.64
N ARG A 522 -0.04 1.84 -27.74
CA ARG A 522 -0.72 3.12 -27.96
C ARG A 522 0.25 4.26 -28.25
N ASN A 523 1.56 4.01 -28.27
CA ASN A 523 2.56 5.06 -28.46
C ASN A 523 3.09 5.07 -29.91
N TYR A 524 2.86 6.17 -30.64
CA TYR A 524 3.32 6.34 -32.03
C TYR A 524 4.83 6.60 -32.12
N LEU A 525 5.44 7.19 -31.09
CA LEU A 525 6.83 7.65 -31.09
C LEU A 525 7.84 6.53 -31.41
N PRO A 526 7.87 5.38 -30.70
CA PRO A 526 8.81 4.31 -31.00
C PRO A 526 8.63 3.75 -32.43
N ARG A 527 7.41 3.78 -32.97
CA ARG A 527 7.12 3.30 -34.33
C ARG A 527 7.72 4.22 -35.39
N VAL A 528 7.68 5.54 -35.17
CA VAL A 528 8.39 6.52 -36.02
C VAL A 528 9.91 6.27 -35.97
N VAL A 529 10.46 5.99 -34.78
CA VAL A 529 11.89 5.67 -34.63
C VAL A 529 12.26 4.39 -35.38
N VAL A 530 11.50 3.30 -35.21
CA VAL A 530 11.69 2.04 -35.95
C VAL A 530 11.59 2.25 -37.47
N ALA A 531 10.64 3.06 -37.92
CA ALA A 531 10.50 3.40 -39.33
C ALA A 531 11.75 4.12 -39.88
N GLY A 532 12.30 5.08 -39.12
CA GLY A 532 13.56 5.76 -39.45
C GLY A 532 14.76 4.80 -39.50
N ILE A 533 14.84 3.85 -38.57
CA ILE A 533 15.91 2.82 -38.53
C ILE A 533 15.83 1.93 -39.78
N HIS A 534 14.65 1.42 -40.14
CA HIS A 534 14.48 0.63 -41.37
C HIS A 534 14.83 1.43 -42.63
N LEU A 535 14.53 2.72 -42.67
CA LEU A 535 14.89 3.59 -43.79
C LEU A 535 16.42 3.71 -43.93
N LEU A 536 17.15 3.87 -42.82
CA LEU A 536 18.62 3.86 -42.81
C LEU A 536 19.22 2.51 -43.20
N ARG A 537 18.54 1.41 -42.87
CA ARG A 537 18.88 0.03 -43.28
C ARG A 537 18.54 -0.28 -44.74
N LYS A 538 17.93 0.65 -45.47
CA LYS A 538 17.45 0.48 -46.85
C LYS A 538 16.35 -0.59 -46.97
N GLU A 539 15.47 -0.66 -45.99
CA GLU A 539 14.33 -1.59 -45.92
C GLU A 539 12.99 -0.82 -46.05
N PRO A 540 12.69 -0.21 -47.21
CA PRO A 540 11.59 0.76 -47.34
C PRO A 540 10.20 0.16 -47.09
N VAL A 541 10.00 -1.13 -47.35
CA VAL A 541 8.73 -1.82 -47.08
C VAL A 541 8.48 -1.92 -45.58
N LEU A 542 9.51 -2.25 -44.79
CA LEU A 542 9.41 -2.33 -43.33
C LEU A 542 9.30 -0.93 -42.70
N ALA A 543 10.05 0.04 -43.24
CA ALA A 543 9.92 1.44 -42.84
C ALA A 543 8.49 1.94 -43.02
N ARG A 544 7.87 1.65 -44.17
CA ARG A 544 6.49 2.03 -44.45
C ARG A 544 5.51 1.32 -43.52
N LYS A 545 5.69 0.02 -43.27
CA LYS A 545 4.84 -0.74 -42.33
C LYS A 545 4.86 -0.13 -40.92
N ALA A 546 6.04 0.20 -40.40
CA ALA A 546 6.18 0.84 -39.09
C ALA A 546 5.55 2.25 -39.06
N LEU A 547 5.71 3.03 -40.13
CA LEU A 547 5.06 4.34 -40.25
C LEU A 547 3.53 4.22 -40.32
N ASP A 548 2.99 3.25 -41.07
CA ASP A 548 1.55 3.02 -41.14
C ASP A 548 0.98 2.61 -39.76
N GLU A 549 1.75 1.88 -38.94
CA GLU A 549 1.38 1.59 -37.56
C GLU A 549 1.38 2.85 -36.67
N ALA A 550 2.35 3.76 -36.86
CA ALA A 550 2.35 5.06 -36.19
C ALA A 550 1.12 5.89 -36.60
N CYS A 551 0.76 5.91 -37.89
CA CYS A 551 -0.43 6.60 -38.41
C CYS A 551 -1.75 5.97 -37.91
N ARG A 552 -1.78 4.65 -37.65
CA ARG A 552 -2.96 4.00 -37.04
C ARG A 552 -3.23 4.54 -35.63
N ILE A 553 -2.18 4.86 -34.89
CA ILE A 553 -2.25 5.40 -33.52
C ILE A 553 -2.48 6.90 -33.53
N MET A 554 -1.81 7.61 -34.43
CA MET A 554 -1.94 9.05 -34.64
C MET A 554 -2.33 9.33 -36.10
N PRO A 555 -3.62 9.38 -36.43
CA PRO A 555 -4.09 9.58 -37.80
C PRO A 555 -3.59 10.88 -38.43
N ASP A 556 -3.42 11.93 -37.63
CA ASP A 556 -2.96 13.25 -38.06
C ASP A 556 -1.43 13.41 -37.94
N LEU A 557 -0.65 12.32 -38.04
CA LEU A 557 0.80 12.34 -37.94
C LEU A 557 1.40 13.20 -39.08
N GLN A 558 2.13 14.25 -38.72
CA GLN A 558 2.74 15.20 -39.66
C GLN A 558 4.22 15.41 -39.37
N ALA A 559 4.85 16.26 -40.19
CA ALA A 559 6.26 16.65 -40.02
C ALA A 559 6.55 17.21 -38.62
N ALA A 560 5.58 17.88 -37.99
CA ALA A 560 5.71 18.42 -36.64
C ALA A 560 6.03 17.36 -35.57
N GLN A 561 5.59 16.11 -35.75
CA GLN A 561 5.87 14.98 -34.85
C GLN A 561 7.07 14.13 -35.31
N VAL A 562 7.29 14.02 -36.63
CA VAL A 562 8.34 13.14 -37.18
C VAL A 562 9.72 13.82 -37.19
N VAL A 563 9.78 15.08 -37.62
CA VAL A 563 11.05 15.81 -37.78
C VAL A 563 11.80 16.02 -36.46
N PRO A 564 11.15 16.39 -35.34
CA PRO A 564 11.85 16.50 -34.06
C PRO A 564 12.49 15.20 -33.55
N LEU A 565 12.00 14.04 -34.02
CA LEU A 565 12.53 12.72 -33.62
C LEU A 565 13.69 12.27 -34.51
N LEU A 566 13.53 12.39 -35.84
CA LEU A 566 14.48 11.82 -36.82
C LEU A 566 15.42 12.85 -37.43
N GLY A 567 15.20 14.14 -37.17
CA GLY A 567 15.83 15.24 -37.87
C GLY A 567 15.18 15.54 -39.22
N PRO A 568 15.49 16.71 -39.82
CA PRO A 568 14.78 17.23 -40.98
C PRO A 568 14.91 16.34 -42.22
N LYS A 569 16.12 15.85 -42.52
CA LYS A 569 16.36 15.03 -43.71
C LYS A 569 15.64 13.69 -43.64
N LEU A 570 15.93 12.88 -42.62
CA LEU A 570 15.38 11.54 -42.49
C LEU A 570 13.86 11.57 -42.26
N GLY A 571 13.36 12.54 -41.49
CA GLY A 571 11.93 12.68 -41.24
C GLY A 571 11.12 13.05 -42.49
N MET A 572 11.64 13.95 -43.34
CA MET A 572 10.99 14.33 -44.59
C MET A 572 11.05 13.20 -45.64
N ASP A 573 12.19 12.51 -45.74
CA ASP A 573 12.35 11.32 -46.56
C ASP A 573 11.33 10.23 -46.18
N LEU A 574 11.16 9.99 -44.86
CA LEU A 574 10.20 9.00 -44.35
C LEU A 574 8.75 9.36 -44.68
N LEU A 575 8.39 10.65 -44.64
CA LEU A 575 7.06 11.14 -45.00
C LEU A 575 6.82 11.20 -46.52
N GLY A 576 7.83 10.92 -47.34
CA GLY A 576 7.74 11.01 -48.79
C GLY A 576 7.56 12.45 -49.30
N ARG A 577 7.94 13.45 -48.49
CA ARG A 577 7.87 14.88 -48.85
C ARG A 577 9.31 15.35 -49.07
N LYS A 578 9.67 15.70 -50.31
CA LYS A 578 10.99 16.25 -50.64
C LYS A 578 11.04 17.76 -50.42
#